data_AF-A0A5C9ECS2-F1
#
_entry.id   AF-A0A5C9ECS2-F1
#
_cell.length_a   1.000
_cell.length_b   1.000
_cell.length_c   1.000
_cell.angle_alpha   90.00
_cell.angle_beta   90.00
_cell.angle_gamma   90.00
#
_symmetry.space_group_name_H-M   'P 1'
#
loop_
_entity.id
_entity.type
_entity.pdbx_description
1 polymer ?
#
loop_
_entity_poly.entity_id
_entity_poly.type
_entity_poly.pdbx_seq_one_letter_code
_entity_poly.pdbx_strand_id
1 'polypeptide(L)'
;MGLLKNLSNWLQGGKTDNSVRSAAIKLRVFNKRLMRQSKKLEMSAKQARDKAVSLRKQGDMNGSKFHARNYLQTTKQARAIDTFRTNLEGLVFKLEQANAISDVSKIVQTIASSVSALKANLSIPQITELMSSIDLDIQDFEVTQEITADATDNITMDTAVSDDQVTELLGEIDAEIGTEVSSSLPSVTSNEKISELEKELEKLKSKD
;
A
#
# COMPACT_ATOMS: atom_id res chain seq x y z
N MET A 1 -56.44 -1.99 0.02
CA MET A 1 -55.70 -1.06 -0.86
C MET A 1 -54.20 -1.42 -0.94
N GLY A 2 -53.83 -2.62 -1.42
CA GLY A 2 -52.43 -3.08 -1.42
C GLY A 2 -51.83 -3.32 -2.81
N LEU A 3 -52.66 -3.67 -3.79
CA LEU A 3 -52.18 -4.16 -5.09
C LEU A 3 -51.57 -3.05 -5.96
N LEU A 4 -52.18 -1.85 -5.99
CA LEU A 4 -51.68 -0.73 -6.78
C LEU A 4 -50.38 -0.12 -6.23
N LYS A 5 -50.16 -0.17 -4.91
CA LYS A 5 -48.94 0.32 -4.25
C LYS A 5 -47.77 -0.64 -4.49
N ASN A 6 -48.04 -1.95 -4.48
CA ASN A 6 -47.06 -2.98 -4.81
C ASN A 6 -46.71 -2.97 -6.31
N LEU A 7 -47.69 -2.72 -7.20
CA LEU A 7 -47.45 -2.57 -8.64
C LEU A 7 -46.66 -1.30 -8.96
N SER A 8 -46.94 -0.19 -8.28
CA SER A 8 -46.19 1.07 -8.39
C SER A 8 -44.74 0.91 -7.92
N ASN A 9 -44.50 0.23 -6.80
CA ASN A 9 -43.13 -0.02 -6.32
C ASN A 9 -42.35 -0.98 -7.24
N TRP A 10 -43.04 -1.90 -7.93
CA TRP A 10 -42.45 -2.80 -8.92
C TRP A 10 -42.15 -2.10 -10.25
N LEU A 11 -43.10 -1.33 -10.79
CA LEU A 11 -42.94 -0.54 -12.02
C LEU A 11 -41.96 0.63 -11.87
N GLN A 12 -41.77 1.14 -10.66
CA GLN A 12 -40.87 2.26 -10.40
C GLN A 12 -39.41 1.82 -10.15
N GLY A 13 -39.08 0.52 -10.21
CA GLY A 13 -37.73 0.04 -9.90
C GLY A 13 -37.32 0.54 -8.51
N GLY A 14 -37.97 -0.04 -7.49
CA GLY A 14 -38.03 0.47 -6.11
C GLY A 14 -36.73 1.06 -5.56
N LYS A 15 -36.89 2.08 -4.69
CA LYS A 15 -35.87 2.86 -3.98
C LYS A 15 -34.59 2.10 -3.56
N THR A 16 -34.68 0.80 -3.31
CA THR A 16 -33.57 -0.11 -3.01
C THR A 16 -32.56 -0.26 -4.14
N ASP A 17 -32.96 -0.38 -5.42
CA ASP A 17 -32.02 -0.48 -6.57
C ASP A 17 -31.22 0.83 -6.71
N ASN A 18 -31.88 1.97 -6.56
CA ASN A 18 -31.19 3.27 -6.52
C ASN A 18 -30.24 3.39 -5.32
N SER A 19 -30.60 2.89 -4.15
CA SER A 19 -29.72 2.89 -2.97
C SER A 19 -28.48 2.01 -3.20
N VAL A 20 -28.64 0.78 -3.69
CA VAL A 20 -27.53 -0.14 -4.02
C VAL A 20 -26.58 0.47 -5.05
N ARG A 21 -27.11 1.01 -6.14
CA ARG A 21 -26.30 1.69 -7.16
C ARG A 21 -25.55 2.89 -6.58
N SER A 22 -26.20 3.68 -5.73
CA SER A 22 -25.57 4.83 -5.07
C SER A 22 -24.44 4.40 -4.13
N ALA A 23 -24.65 3.34 -3.34
CA ALA A 23 -23.66 2.77 -2.44
C ALA A 23 -22.46 2.21 -3.24
N ALA A 24 -22.70 1.45 -4.30
CA ALA A 24 -21.66 0.97 -5.20
C ALA A 24 -20.83 2.13 -5.78
N ILE A 25 -21.46 3.22 -6.23
CA ILE A 25 -20.75 4.41 -6.73
C ILE A 25 -19.89 5.05 -5.62
N LYS A 26 -20.46 5.28 -4.42
CA LYS A 26 -19.72 5.84 -3.27
C LYS A 26 -18.48 4.98 -2.97
N LEU A 27 -18.64 3.66 -2.94
CA LEU A 27 -17.57 2.71 -2.66
C LEU A 27 -16.51 2.69 -3.77
N ARG A 28 -16.88 2.75 -5.05
CA ARG A 28 -15.91 2.89 -6.15
C ARG A 28 -15.12 4.19 -6.04
N VAL A 29 -15.77 5.30 -5.68
CA VAL A 29 -15.09 6.59 -5.48
C VAL A 29 -14.11 6.51 -4.30
N PHE A 30 -14.53 5.94 -3.18
CA PHE A 30 -13.66 5.69 -2.04
C PHE A 30 -12.47 4.82 -2.41
N ASN A 31 -12.71 3.72 -3.12
CA ASN A 31 -11.69 2.81 -3.61
C ASN A 31 -10.64 3.51 -4.49
N LYS A 32 -11.08 4.42 -5.39
CA LYS A 32 -10.18 5.28 -6.18
C LYS A 32 -9.39 6.27 -5.32
N ARG A 33 -9.99 6.80 -4.24
CA ARG A 33 -9.28 7.70 -3.31
C ARG A 33 -8.23 6.93 -2.50
N LEU A 34 -8.53 5.70 -2.07
CA LEU A 34 -7.56 4.80 -1.44
C LEU A 34 -6.39 4.48 -2.38
N MET A 35 -6.64 4.19 -3.66
CA MET A 35 -5.57 4.01 -4.65
C MET A 35 -4.61 5.21 -4.71
N ARG A 36 -5.16 6.44 -4.69
CA ARG A 36 -4.32 7.66 -4.69
C ARG A 36 -3.49 7.77 -3.42
N GLN A 37 -4.05 7.39 -2.27
CA GLN A 37 -3.32 7.41 -1.00
C GLN A 37 -2.24 6.33 -0.93
N SER A 38 -2.51 5.10 -1.41
CA SER A 38 -1.48 4.06 -1.51
C SER A 38 -0.30 4.54 -2.36
N LYS A 39 -0.56 5.10 -3.55
CA LYS A 39 0.49 5.66 -4.41
C LYS A 39 1.32 6.77 -3.74
N LYS A 40 0.69 7.62 -2.91
CA LYS A 40 1.42 8.64 -2.15
C LYS A 40 2.35 8.03 -1.11
N LEU A 41 1.90 6.97 -0.42
CA LEU A 41 2.73 6.24 0.52
C LEU A 41 3.88 5.53 -0.19
N GLU A 42 3.65 4.92 -1.35
CA GLU A 42 4.73 4.31 -2.16
C GLU A 42 5.81 5.34 -2.56
N MET A 43 5.41 6.53 -3.01
CA MET A 43 6.35 7.60 -3.32
C MET A 43 7.12 8.06 -2.07
N SER A 44 6.43 8.22 -0.94
CA SER A 44 7.06 8.58 0.34
C SER A 44 8.04 7.51 0.83
N ALA A 45 7.68 6.23 0.65
CA ALA A 45 8.54 5.10 0.98
C ALA A 45 9.81 5.14 0.12
N LYS A 46 9.67 5.32 -1.20
CA LYS A 46 10.83 5.45 -2.10
C LYS A 46 11.76 6.59 -1.67
N GLN A 47 11.22 7.77 -1.36
CA GLN A 47 12.02 8.89 -0.85
C GLN A 47 12.75 8.57 0.45
N ALA A 48 12.10 7.83 1.37
CA ALA A 48 12.73 7.37 2.60
C ALA A 48 13.87 6.39 2.32
N ARG A 49 13.70 5.46 1.37
CA ARG A 49 14.77 4.55 0.93
C ARG A 49 15.94 5.31 0.33
N ASP A 50 15.69 6.22 -0.61
CA ASP A 50 16.74 7.02 -1.26
C ASP A 50 17.54 7.83 -0.22
N LYS A 51 16.86 8.36 0.79
CA LYS A 51 17.50 9.06 1.92
C LYS A 51 18.30 8.11 2.81
N ALA A 52 17.80 6.89 3.06
CA ALA A 52 18.53 5.87 3.81
C ALA A 52 19.85 5.49 3.10
N VAL A 53 19.81 5.30 1.77
CA VAL A 53 21.01 5.02 0.94
C VAL A 53 21.98 6.20 0.99
N SER A 54 21.49 7.43 0.80
CA SER A 54 22.33 8.64 0.82
C SER A 54 23.05 8.83 2.14
N LEU A 55 22.33 8.68 3.27
CA LEU A 55 22.92 8.79 4.61
C LEU A 55 23.91 7.65 4.89
N ARG A 56 23.63 6.44 4.40
CA ARG A 56 24.54 5.30 4.51
C ARG A 56 25.88 5.58 3.81
N LYS A 57 25.84 6.13 2.59
CA LYS A 57 27.03 6.55 1.82
C LYS A 57 27.84 7.66 2.53
N GLN A 58 27.16 8.54 3.26
CA GLN A 58 27.79 9.62 4.04
C GLN A 58 28.37 9.14 5.37
N GLY A 59 28.13 7.87 5.76
CA GLY A 59 28.56 7.31 7.04
C GLY A 59 27.60 7.53 8.20
N ASP A 60 26.44 8.16 7.99
CA ASP A 60 25.41 8.32 9.03
C ASP A 60 24.56 7.05 9.17
N MET A 61 25.05 6.14 10.01
CA MET A 61 24.42 4.85 10.26
C MET A 61 23.07 4.99 10.99
N ASN A 62 22.96 5.94 11.92
CA ASN A 62 21.75 6.14 12.72
C ASN A 62 20.64 6.77 11.89
N GLY A 63 20.96 7.80 11.10
CA GLY A 63 20.02 8.42 10.17
C GLY A 63 19.57 7.44 9.08
N SER A 64 20.49 6.63 8.55
CA SER A 64 20.14 5.57 7.60
C SER A 64 19.19 4.54 8.21
N LYS A 65 19.47 4.04 9.42
CA LYS A 65 18.59 3.09 10.13
C LYS A 65 17.20 3.67 10.37
N PHE A 66 17.10 4.93 10.77
CA PHE A 66 15.83 5.62 10.95
C PHE A 66 15.01 5.67 9.64
N HIS A 67 15.64 6.08 8.54
CA HIS A 67 14.97 6.17 7.24
C HIS A 67 14.63 4.80 6.64
N ALA A 68 15.45 3.77 6.88
CA ALA A 68 15.18 2.39 6.51
C ALA A 68 13.93 1.84 7.23
N ARG A 69 13.82 2.07 8.54
CA ARG A 69 12.60 1.72 9.31
C ARG A 69 11.37 2.45 8.78
N ASN A 70 11.48 3.75 8.49
CA ASN A 70 10.39 4.52 7.91
C ASN A 70 9.95 3.97 6.54
N TYR A 71 10.89 3.58 5.68
CA TYR A 71 10.59 2.93 4.40
C TYR A 71 9.80 1.63 4.60
N LEU A 72 10.23 0.74 5.50
CA LEU A 72 9.55 -0.52 5.78
C LEU A 72 8.13 -0.29 6.29
N GLN A 73 7.97 0.62 7.25
CA GLN A 73 6.67 0.95 7.83
C GLN A 73 5.72 1.51 6.76
N THR A 74 6.18 2.50 6.00
CA THR A 74 5.37 3.13 4.94
C THR A 74 5.01 2.12 3.84
N THR A 75 5.92 1.22 3.49
CA THR A 75 5.68 0.14 2.50
C THR A 75 4.63 -0.84 3.01
N LYS A 76 4.69 -1.25 4.28
CA LYS A 76 3.67 -2.12 4.89
C LYS A 76 2.30 -1.43 4.92
N GLN A 77 2.25 -0.15 5.24
CA GLN A 77 1.02 0.65 5.21
C GLN A 77 0.41 0.74 3.80
N ALA A 78 1.22 0.98 2.77
CA ALA A 78 0.76 1.00 1.38
C ALA A 78 0.16 -0.36 0.98
N ARG A 79 0.89 -1.46 1.25
CA ARG A 79 0.41 -2.83 0.99
C ARG A 79 -0.90 -3.13 1.69
N ALA A 80 -1.04 -2.74 2.96
CA ALA A 80 -2.27 -2.92 3.72
C ALA A 80 -3.47 -2.22 3.04
N ILE A 81 -3.29 -0.99 2.57
CA ILE A 81 -4.33 -0.27 1.81
C ILE A 81 -4.65 -0.97 0.49
N ASP A 82 -3.66 -1.48 -0.24
CA ASP A 82 -3.89 -2.18 -1.51
C ASP A 82 -4.62 -3.52 -1.34
N THR A 83 -4.31 -4.27 -0.27
CA THR A 83 -5.06 -5.48 0.08
C THR A 83 -6.51 -5.14 0.38
N PHE A 84 -6.75 -4.12 1.21
CA PHE A 84 -8.11 -3.66 1.50
C PHE A 84 -8.84 -3.21 0.22
N ARG A 85 -8.17 -2.45 -0.65
CA ARG A 85 -8.72 -1.98 -1.95
C ARG A 85 -9.19 -3.15 -2.81
N THR A 86 -8.35 -4.17 -2.95
CA THR A 86 -8.64 -5.37 -3.75
C THR A 86 -9.84 -6.13 -3.19
N ASN A 87 -9.92 -6.29 -1.87
CA ASN A 87 -11.06 -6.92 -1.21
C ASN A 87 -12.35 -6.11 -1.39
N LEU A 88 -12.25 -4.79 -1.27
CA LEU A 88 -13.37 -3.88 -1.47
C LEU A 88 -13.91 -3.93 -2.91
N GLU A 89 -13.04 -3.99 -3.92
CA GLU A 89 -13.44 -4.17 -5.32
C GLU A 89 -14.27 -5.44 -5.52
N GLY A 90 -13.86 -6.55 -4.91
CA GLY A 90 -14.62 -7.81 -4.91
C GLY A 90 -15.97 -7.69 -4.21
N LEU A 91 -16.05 -6.99 -3.08
CA LEU A 91 -17.30 -6.77 -2.36
C LEU A 91 -18.25 -5.85 -3.15
N VAL A 92 -17.73 -4.82 -3.82
CA VAL A 92 -18.52 -3.95 -4.72
C VAL A 92 -19.06 -4.74 -5.91
N PHE A 93 -18.26 -5.63 -6.52
CA PHE A 93 -18.72 -6.50 -7.60
C PHE A 93 -19.82 -7.47 -7.14
N LYS A 94 -19.72 -8.02 -5.93
CA LYS A 94 -20.79 -8.83 -5.33
C LYS A 94 -22.05 -7.99 -5.07
N LEU A 95 -21.89 -6.77 -4.57
CA LEU A 95 -22.99 -5.84 -4.30
C LEU A 95 -23.79 -5.52 -5.57
N GLU A 96 -23.10 -5.32 -6.70
CA GLU A 96 -23.72 -5.02 -7.99
C GLU A 96 -24.46 -6.21 -8.61
N GLN A 97 -24.07 -7.44 -8.28
CA GLN A 97 -24.71 -8.67 -8.77
C GLN A 97 -25.81 -9.17 -7.84
N ALA A 98 -25.90 -8.63 -6.62
CA ALA A 98 -26.86 -9.08 -5.62
C ALA A 98 -28.28 -8.71 -6.06
N ASN A 99 -29.12 -9.73 -6.25
CA ASN A 99 -30.51 -9.57 -6.67
C ASN A 99 -31.49 -9.58 -5.49
N ALA A 100 -31.09 -10.14 -4.35
CA ALA A 100 -31.91 -10.19 -3.13
C ALA A 100 -31.45 -9.15 -2.10
N ILE A 101 -32.40 -8.51 -1.42
CA ILE A 101 -32.14 -7.49 -0.38
C ILE A 101 -31.33 -8.08 0.78
N SER A 102 -31.54 -9.35 1.12
CA SER A 102 -30.76 -10.07 2.14
C SER A 102 -29.27 -10.16 1.78
N ASP A 103 -28.96 -10.35 0.50
CA ASP A 103 -27.58 -10.51 0.03
C ASP A 103 -26.87 -9.16 0.03
N VAL A 104 -27.55 -8.12 -0.44
CA VAL A 104 -27.10 -6.72 -0.36
C VAL A 104 -26.76 -6.33 1.09
N SER A 105 -27.67 -6.62 2.03
CA SER A 105 -27.52 -6.29 3.45
C SER A 105 -26.27 -6.94 4.06
N LYS A 106 -26.05 -8.24 3.78
CA LYS A 106 -24.85 -8.97 4.25
C LYS A 106 -23.56 -8.40 3.66
N ILE A 107 -23.56 -8.05 2.38
CA ILE A 107 -22.38 -7.48 1.70
C ILE A 107 -22.04 -6.10 2.28
N VAL A 108 -23.04 -5.22 2.47
CA VAL A 108 -22.84 -3.90 3.07
C VAL A 108 -22.31 -4.01 4.50
N GLN A 109 -22.82 -4.96 5.29
CA GLN A 109 -22.30 -5.21 6.64
C GLN A 109 -20.84 -5.69 6.63
N THR A 110 -20.48 -6.57 5.69
CA THR A 110 -19.09 -7.04 5.52
C THR A 110 -18.15 -5.89 5.16
N ILE A 111 -18.59 -4.99 4.30
CA ILE A 111 -17.85 -3.77 3.93
C ILE A 111 -17.65 -2.88 5.17
N ALA A 112 -18.71 -2.62 5.95
CA ALA A 112 -18.62 -1.80 7.15
C ALA A 112 -17.66 -2.37 8.20
N SER A 113 -17.67 -3.68 8.41
CA SER A 113 -16.72 -4.38 9.27
C SER A 113 -15.29 -4.26 8.76
N SER A 114 -15.09 -4.43 7.45
CA SER A 114 -13.77 -4.29 6.82
C SER A 114 -13.21 -2.87 6.97
N VAL A 115 -14.05 -1.84 6.79
CA VAL A 115 -13.67 -0.43 6.99
C VAL A 115 -13.30 -0.17 8.45
N SER A 116 -14.06 -0.75 9.39
CA SER A 116 -13.77 -0.63 10.82
C SER A 116 -12.44 -1.30 11.20
N ALA A 117 -12.16 -2.49 10.65
CA ALA A 117 -10.89 -3.18 10.84
C ALA A 117 -9.71 -2.37 10.27
N LEU A 118 -9.87 -1.79 9.07
CA LEU A 118 -8.86 -0.91 8.47
C LEU A 118 -8.61 0.31 9.38
N LYS A 119 -9.66 0.92 9.95
CA LYS A 119 -9.52 2.07 10.88
C LYS A 119 -8.77 1.70 12.16
N ALA A 120 -9.03 0.53 12.73
CA ALA A 120 -8.40 0.08 13.96
C ALA A 120 -6.90 -0.23 13.78
N ASN A 121 -6.52 -0.78 12.62
CA ASN A 121 -5.16 -1.23 12.38
C ASN A 121 -4.29 -0.20 11.61
N LEU A 122 -4.90 0.81 10.99
CA LEU A 122 -4.19 1.80 10.17
C LEU A 122 -4.55 3.24 10.57
N SER A 123 -3.72 3.85 11.42
CA SER A 123 -3.87 5.22 11.89
C SER A 123 -3.19 6.25 10.98
N ILE A 124 -3.62 6.33 9.73
CA ILE A 124 -3.18 7.39 8.81
C ILE A 124 -4.27 8.47 8.76
N PRO A 125 -4.03 9.71 9.25
CA PRO A 125 -5.08 10.74 9.36
C PRO A 125 -5.88 10.96 8.07
N GLN A 126 -5.19 10.96 6.92
CA GLN A 126 -5.80 11.14 5.60
C GLN A 126 -6.71 9.98 5.18
N ILE A 127 -6.40 8.75 5.63
CA ILE A 127 -7.24 7.57 5.40
C ILE A 127 -8.43 7.59 6.36
N THR A 128 -8.22 7.99 7.62
CA THR A 128 -9.29 8.12 8.62
C THR A 128 -10.35 9.13 8.19
N GLU A 129 -9.94 10.30 7.70
CA GLU A 129 -10.85 11.30 7.14
C GLU A 129 -11.63 10.75 5.95
N LEU A 130 -10.95 10.00 5.08
CA LEU A 130 -11.56 9.38 3.92
C LEU A 130 -12.64 8.36 4.34
N MET A 131 -12.40 7.57 5.39
CA MET A 131 -13.37 6.60 5.92
C MET A 131 -14.64 7.28 6.43
N SER A 132 -14.51 8.42 7.11
CA SER A 132 -15.66 9.21 7.58
C SER A 132 -16.55 9.74 6.45
N SER A 133 -16.05 9.74 5.20
CA SER A 133 -16.82 10.20 4.04
C SER A 133 -17.67 9.12 3.34
N ILE A 134 -17.47 7.83 3.66
CA ILE A 134 -18.33 6.75 3.16
C ILE A 134 -19.47 6.46 4.13
N ASP A 135 -20.27 7.46 4.45
CA ASP A 135 -21.49 7.17 5.20
C ASP A 135 -22.38 6.26 4.32
N LEU A 136 -22.35 4.96 4.63
CA LEU A 136 -23.24 3.95 4.08
C LEU A 136 -24.41 3.91 5.03
N ASP A 137 -25.58 4.31 4.57
CA ASP A 137 -26.81 4.24 5.35
C ASP A 137 -27.22 2.77 5.51
N ILE A 138 -26.57 2.06 6.44
CA ILE A 138 -26.83 0.63 6.72
C ILE A 138 -28.29 0.44 7.12
N GLN A 139 -28.93 1.46 7.69
CA GLN A 139 -30.35 1.46 8.08
C GLN A 139 -31.32 1.28 6.90
N ASP A 140 -30.91 1.66 5.68
CA ASP A 140 -31.72 1.45 4.48
C ASP A 140 -31.72 -0.03 4.03
N PHE A 141 -30.82 -0.83 4.59
CA PHE A 141 -30.72 -2.26 4.38
C PHE A 141 -31.24 -2.96 5.64
N GLU A 142 -32.12 -3.95 5.53
CA GLU A 142 -32.66 -4.71 6.67
C GLU A 142 -31.57 -5.63 7.26
N VAL A 143 -30.51 -5.03 7.82
CA VAL A 143 -29.36 -5.73 8.38
C VAL A 143 -29.74 -6.28 9.75
N THR A 144 -30.04 -7.57 9.80
CA THR A 144 -30.16 -8.32 11.04
C THR A 144 -28.77 -8.42 11.71
N GLN A 145 -28.71 -8.30 13.04
CA GLN A 145 -27.46 -8.34 13.83
C GLN A 145 -26.75 -9.72 13.84
N GLU A 146 -27.04 -10.62 12.90
CA GLU A 146 -26.40 -11.94 12.85
C GLU A 146 -25.02 -11.78 12.20
N ILE A 147 -24.07 -11.29 13.00
CA ILE A 147 -22.65 -11.20 12.61
C ILE A 147 -22.16 -12.64 12.44
N THR A 148 -22.12 -13.13 11.21
CA THR A 148 -21.51 -14.42 10.91
C THR A 148 -19.99 -14.25 10.98
N ALA A 149 -19.32 -14.97 11.89
CA ALA A 149 -17.88 -14.91 12.11
C ALA A 149 -17.05 -15.31 10.86
N ASP A 150 -17.67 -15.95 9.87
CA ASP A 150 -17.02 -16.42 8.64
C ASP A 150 -16.52 -15.31 7.71
N ALA A 151 -17.02 -14.06 7.84
CA ALA A 151 -16.55 -12.93 7.03
C ALA A 151 -15.46 -12.09 7.72
N THR A 152 -15.19 -12.34 9.01
CA THR A 152 -14.25 -11.58 9.84
C THR A 152 -12.84 -12.16 9.89
N ASP A 153 -12.64 -13.36 9.35
CA ASP A 153 -11.32 -13.98 9.30
C ASP A 153 -10.41 -13.28 8.27
N ASN A 154 -9.36 -12.66 8.81
CA ASN A 154 -8.08 -12.35 8.15
C ASN A 154 -7.96 -11.06 7.32
N ILE A 155 -8.17 -9.90 7.95
CA ILE A 155 -7.35 -8.72 7.61
C ILE A 155 -6.47 -8.39 8.82
N THR A 156 -5.55 -9.29 9.17
CA THR A 156 -4.45 -8.96 10.06
C THR A 156 -3.48 -8.07 9.29
N MET A 157 -3.55 -6.76 9.52
CA MET A 157 -2.61 -5.81 8.92
C MET A 157 -1.34 -5.76 9.77
N ASP A 158 -0.32 -6.53 9.40
CA ASP A 158 1.00 -6.37 10.01
C ASP A 158 1.68 -5.12 9.43
N THR A 159 1.58 -4.00 10.16
CA THR A 159 2.33 -2.78 9.89
C THR A 159 3.54 -2.60 10.82
N ALA A 160 3.76 -3.53 11.75
CA ALA A 160 4.86 -3.45 12.71
C ALA A 160 6.19 -3.74 12.00
N VAL A 161 7.27 -3.08 12.39
CA VAL A 161 8.60 -3.30 11.78
C VAL A 161 9.54 -3.79 12.86
N SER A 162 10.05 -5.03 12.70
CA SER A 162 11.05 -5.60 13.60
C SER A 162 12.44 -5.02 13.33
N ASP A 163 13.32 -5.05 14.33
CA ASP A 163 14.72 -4.63 14.14
C ASP A 163 15.47 -5.56 13.16
N ASP A 164 15.10 -6.84 13.09
CA ASP A 164 15.68 -7.78 12.14
C ASP A 164 15.38 -7.38 10.69
N GLN A 165 14.13 -6.99 10.39
CA GLN A 165 13.73 -6.50 9.07
C GLN A 165 14.49 -5.23 8.67
N VAL A 166 14.74 -4.34 9.64
CA VAL A 166 15.54 -3.13 9.40
C VAL A 166 16.99 -3.51 9.10
N THR A 167 17.53 -4.47 9.83
CA THR A 167 18.92 -4.93 9.67
C THR A 167 19.13 -5.62 8.32
N GLU A 168 18.20 -6.47 7.91
CA GLU A 168 18.18 -7.12 6.59
C GLU A 168 18.20 -6.09 5.47
N LEU A 169 17.28 -5.11 5.51
CA LEU A 169 17.23 -4.03 4.53
C LEU A 169 18.51 -3.19 4.49
N LEU A 170 19.11 -2.89 5.64
CA LEU A 170 20.38 -2.16 5.67
C LEU A 170 21.51 -2.98 5.01
N GLY A 171 21.51 -4.30 5.19
CA GLY A 171 22.43 -5.20 4.49
C GLY A 171 22.23 -5.20 2.97
N GLU A 172 20.98 -5.16 2.50
CA GLU A 172 20.67 -4.98 1.07
C GLU A 172 21.19 -3.65 0.52
N ILE A 173 21.00 -2.55 1.28
CA ILE A 173 21.50 -1.23 0.92
C ILE A 173 23.03 -1.22 0.87
N ASP A 174 23.71 -1.86 1.82
CA ASP A 174 25.17 -1.95 1.84
C ASP A 174 25.70 -2.72 0.62
N ALA A 175 25.03 -3.82 0.25
CA ALA A 175 25.37 -4.58 -0.95
C ALA A 175 25.17 -3.75 -2.23
N GLU A 176 24.05 -3.03 -2.36
CA GLU A 176 23.78 -2.13 -3.49
C GLU A 176 24.88 -1.06 -3.62
N ILE A 177 25.22 -0.38 -2.52
CA ILE A 177 26.28 0.62 -2.50
C ILE A 177 27.63 0.01 -2.92
N GLY A 178 27.96 -1.19 -2.42
CA GLY A 178 29.20 -1.90 -2.79
C GLY A 178 29.28 -2.20 -4.29
N THR A 179 28.16 -2.57 -4.93
CA THR A 179 28.11 -2.82 -6.38
C THR A 179 28.20 -1.54 -7.23
N GLU A 180 27.63 -0.43 -6.77
CA GLU A 180 27.77 0.87 -7.45
C GLU A 180 29.22 1.38 -7.39
N VAL A 181 29.90 1.18 -6.25
CA VAL A 181 31.32 1.54 -6.12
C VAL A 181 32.19 0.69 -7.04
N SER A 182 31.98 -0.64 -7.10
CA SER A 182 32.78 -1.51 -7.96
C SER A 182 32.58 -1.25 -9.46
N SER A 183 31.38 -0.82 -9.87
CA SER A 183 31.07 -0.47 -11.26
C SER A 183 31.50 0.96 -11.66
N SER A 184 31.63 1.87 -10.69
CA SER A 184 32.10 3.25 -10.94
C SER A 184 33.61 3.43 -10.80
N LEU A 185 34.32 2.46 -10.22
CA LEU A 185 35.77 2.40 -10.33
C LEU A 185 36.12 2.18 -11.81
N PRO A 186 36.84 3.12 -12.46
CA PRO A 186 37.28 2.90 -13.82
C PRO A 186 38.07 1.60 -13.86
N SER A 187 37.69 0.68 -14.77
CA SER A 187 38.51 -0.47 -15.08
C SER A 187 39.87 0.07 -15.42
N VAL A 188 40.78 -0.11 -14.48
CA VAL A 188 42.17 0.30 -14.47
C VAL A 188 42.75 0.11 -15.89
N THR A 189 42.75 1.19 -16.67
CA THR A 189 43.74 1.46 -17.72
C THR A 189 45.12 1.68 -17.10
N SER A 190 45.28 1.43 -15.80
CA SER A 190 46.56 1.39 -15.12
C SER A 190 47.50 0.36 -15.73
N ASN A 191 47.08 -0.59 -16.57
CA ASN A 191 48.06 -1.42 -17.26
C ASN A 191 48.93 -0.59 -18.25
N GLU A 192 48.36 0.43 -18.90
CA GLU A 192 49.12 1.31 -19.79
C GLU A 192 49.97 2.32 -19.00
N LYS A 193 49.38 2.97 -17.98
CA LYS A 193 50.13 3.93 -17.14
C LYS A 193 51.19 3.28 -16.25
N ILE A 194 50.95 2.07 -15.74
CA ILE A 194 51.94 1.30 -14.99
C ILE A 194 53.05 0.82 -15.93
N SER A 195 52.72 0.34 -17.14
CA SER A 195 53.72 -0.02 -18.15
C SER A 195 54.60 1.17 -18.58
N GLU A 196 54.01 2.36 -18.68
CA GLU A 196 54.72 3.58 -19.05
C GLU A 196 55.67 4.04 -17.93
N LEU A 197 55.22 3.99 -16.67
CA LEU A 197 56.04 4.26 -15.49
C LEU A 197 57.17 3.22 -15.30
N GLU A 198 56.91 1.94 -15.59
CA GLU A 198 57.92 0.87 -15.56
C GLU A 198 59.01 1.07 -16.62
N LYS A 199 58.63 1.45 -17.85
CA LYS A 199 59.58 1.81 -18.91
C LYS A 199 60.41 3.04 -18.56
N GLU A 200 59.84 4.01 -17.87
CA GLU A 200 60.56 5.21 -17.44
C GLU A 200 61.55 4.88 -16.31
N LEU A 201 61.18 3.99 -15.39
CA LEU A 201 62.07 3.46 -14.34
C LEU A 201 63.27 2.67 -14.90
N GLU A 202 63.07 1.85 -15.93
CA GLU A 202 64.17 1.14 -16.61
C GLU A 202 65.12 2.08 -17.38
N LYS A 203 64.58 3.14 -17.99
CA LYS A 203 65.40 4.17 -18.64
C LYS A 203 66.26 4.95 -17.65
N LEU A 204 65.76 5.18 -16.43
CA LEU A 204 66.52 5.84 -15.37
C LEU A 204 67.59 4.91 -14.79
N LYS A 205 67.29 3.61 -14.61
CA LYS A 205 68.25 2.62 -14.13
C LYS A 205 69.38 2.27 -15.10
N SER A 206 69.18 2.47 -16.40
CA SER A 206 70.20 2.23 -17.43
C SER A 206 71.08 3.45 -17.75
N LYS A 207 70.88 4.56 -17.02
CA LYS A 207 71.57 5.84 -17.26
C LYS A 207 72.62 6.19 -16.18
N ASP A 208 72.84 5.29 -15.22
CA ASP A 208 73.99 5.26 -14.30
C ASP A 208 74.95 4.12 -14.72
#